data_AF-A0A536BMW4-F1
#
_entry.id   AF-A0A536BMW4-F1
#
_cell.length_a   1.000
_cell.length_b   1.000
_cell.length_c   1.000
_cell.angle_alpha   90.00
_cell.angle_beta   90.00
_cell.angle_gamma   90.00
#
_symmetry.space_group_name_H-M   'P 1'
#
loop_
_entity.id
_entity.type
_entity.pdbx_description
1 polymer ?
#
loop_
_entity_poly.entity_id
_entity_poly.type
_entity_poly.pdbx_seq_one_letter_code
_entity_poly.pdbx_strand_id
1 'polypeptide(L)'
;MLGIEGALVQMINHGVIIAALFLVVGMIERRAGTRLRAELRGLGATAPLFAALFLVVSLAALGLPGLNGFVGEFLIMLGAWSSFLPLAVGAGIGVVLAAWYVLRFYQGST
;
A
#
# COMPACT_ATOMS: atom_id res chain seq x y z
N MET A 1 22.42 11.40 -3.48
CA MET A 1 22.42 10.19 -2.62
C MET A 1 21.05 9.85 -2.05
N LEU A 2 20.21 10.84 -1.73
CA LEU A 2 18.86 10.66 -1.17
C LEU A 2 18.01 9.55 -1.83
N GLY A 3 18.00 9.45 -3.16
CA GLY A 3 17.22 8.41 -3.86
C GLY A 3 17.70 6.98 -3.58
N ILE A 4 19.00 6.77 -3.37
CA ILE A 4 19.59 5.46 -3.04
C ILE A 4 19.28 5.09 -1.58
N GLU A 5 19.43 6.04 -0.66
CA GLU A 5 19.08 5.85 0.75
C GLU A 5 17.58 5.55 0.90
N GLY A 6 16.74 6.30 0.20
CA GLY A 6 15.30 6.06 0.10
C GLY A 6 14.98 4.68 -0.46
N ALA A 7 15.69 4.23 -1.51
CA ALA A 7 15.51 2.89 -2.08
C ALA A 7 15.85 1.78 -1.08
N LEU A 8 16.94 1.90 -0.32
CA LEU A 8 17.31 0.92 0.72
C LEU A 8 16.25 0.82 1.80
N VAL A 9 15.76 1.97 2.30
CA VAL A 9 14.67 2.02 3.27
C VAL A 9 13.38 1.41 2.68
N GLN A 10 13.06 1.76 1.42
CA GLN A 10 11.87 1.28 0.75
C GLN A 10 11.89 -0.23 0.51
N MET A 11 13.05 -0.85 0.25
CA MET A 11 13.16 -2.30 0.08
C MET A 11 12.77 -3.05 1.37
N ILE A 12 13.24 -2.56 2.53
CA ILE A 12 12.90 -3.14 3.83
C ILE A 12 11.40 -2.94 4.11
N ASN A 13 10.93 -1.71 3.94
CA ASN A 13 9.53 -1.34 4.14
C ASN A 13 8.59 -2.17 3.27
N HIS A 14 8.91 -2.32 1.99
CA HIS A 14 8.13 -3.10 1.05
C HIS A 14 8.05 -4.58 1.47
N GLY A 15 9.17 -5.16 1.94
CA GLY A 15 9.17 -6.53 2.48
C GLY A 15 8.20 -6.71 3.66
N VAL A 16 8.22 -5.76 4.60
CA VAL A 16 7.31 -5.77 5.77
C VAL A 16 5.84 -5.60 5.34
N ILE A 17 5.56 -4.66 4.45
CA ILE A 17 4.21 -4.38 3.95
C ILE A 17 3.64 -5.57 3.20
N ILE A 18 4.42 -6.19 2.31
CA ILE A 18 3.98 -7.36 1.54
C ILE A 18 3.69 -8.53 2.49
N ALA A 19 4.57 -8.81 3.46
CA ALA A 19 4.32 -9.84 4.47
C ALA A 19 3.02 -9.57 5.25
N ALA A 20 2.78 -8.33 5.68
CA ALA A 20 1.57 -7.94 6.37
C ALA A 20 0.30 -8.09 5.50
N LEU A 21 0.35 -7.70 4.22
CA LEU A 21 -0.76 -7.87 3.28
C LEU A 21 -1.13 -9.34 3.10
N PHE A 22 -0.14 -10.21 2.86
CA PHE A 22 -0.37 -11.63 2.70
C PHE A 22 -0.96 -12.27 3.96
N LEU A 23 -0.49 -11.87 5.15
CA LEU A 23 -1.05 -12.34 6.41
C LEU A 23 -2.50 -11.90 6.58
N VAL A 24 -2.81 -10.61 6.36
CA VAL A 24 -4.17 -10.09 6.51
C VAL A 24 -5.13 -10.73 5.50
N VAL A 25 -4.75 -10.82 4.23
CA VAL A 25 -5.57 -11.48 3.21
C VAL A 25 -5.76 -12.96 3.51
N GLY A 26 -4.72 -13.66 3.97
CA GLY A 26 -4.82 -15.06 4.38
C GLY A 26 -5.75 -15.25 5.58
N MET A 27 -5.79 -14.31 6.53
CA MET A 27 -6.75 -14.35 7.63
C MET A 27 -8.19 -14.11 7.16
N ILE A 28 -8.40 -13.17 6.24
CA ILE A 28 -9.71 -12.89 5.64
C ILE A 28 -10.19 -14.12 4.89
N GLU A 29 -9.34 -14.75 4.07
CA GLU A 29 -9.68 -15.96 3.33
C GLU A 29 -10.05 -17.12 4.25
N ARG A 30 -9.28 -17.38 5.32
CA ARG A 30 -9.62 -18.46 6.27
C ARG A 30 -10.99 -18.27 6.91
N ARG A 31 -11.45 -17.02 7.07
CA ARG A 31 -12.77 -16.70 7.62
C ARG A 31 -13.87 -16.74 6.56
N ALA A 32 -13.62 -16.19 5.38
CA ALA A 32 -14.61 -16.01 4.32
C ALA A 32 -14.69 -17.21 3.36
N GLY A 33 -13.69 -18.09 3.35
CA GLY A 33 -13.56 -19.21 2.42
C GLY A 33 -13.13 -18.82 1.00
N THR A 34 -12.86 -17.54 0.74
CA THR A 34 -12.62 -17.01 -0.61
C THR A 34 -11.70 -15.78 -0.57
N ARG A 35 -11.02 -15.51 -1.68
CA ARG A 35 -10.28 -14.26 -1.96
C ARG A 35 -10.94 -13.43 -3.05
N LEU A 36 -12.07 -13.88 -3.59
CA LEU A 36 -12.75 -13.20 -4.69
C LEU A 36 -13.41 -11.93 -4.17
N ARG A 37 -12.97 -10.78 -4.67
CA ARG A 37 -13.51 -9.47 -4.27
C ARG A 37 -15.04 -9.40 -4.35
N ALA A 38 -15.64 -10.04 -5.36
CA ALA A 38 -17.09 -10.05 -5.56
C ALA A 38 -17.85 -10.71 -4.40
N GLU A 39 -17.23 -11.67 -3.71
CA GLU A 39 -17.79 -12.42 -2.58
C GLU A 39 -17.40 -11.83 -1.22
N LEU A 40 -16.39 -10.95 -1.18
CA LEU A 40 -15.89 -10.32 0.04
C LEU A 40 -16.64 -9.02 0.42
N ARG A 41 -17.72 -8.67 -0.28
CA ARG A 41 -18.48 -7.43 -0.06
C ARG A 41 -19.07 -7.37 1.36
N GLY A 42 -19.07 -6.19 1.98
CA GLY A 42 -19.60 -6.02 3.34
C GLY A 42 -18.62 -6.43 4.44
N LEU A 43 -17.32 -6.58 4.13
CA LEU A 43 -16.29 -6.95 5.10
C LEU A 43 -16.24 -5.96 6.29
N GLY A 44 -16.52 -4.68 6.03
CA GLY A 44 -16.52 -3.64 7.06
C GLY A 44 -17.56 -3.89 8.16
N ALA A 45 -18.73 -4.41 7.78
CA ALA A 45 -19.80 -4.74 8.73
C ALA A 45 -19.62 -6.11 9.38
N THR A 46 -19.20 -7.12 8.60
CA THR A 46 -19.12 -8.52 9.06
C THR A 46 -17.83 -8.87 9.80
N ALA A 47 -16.77 -8.09 9.59
CA ALA A 47 -15.43 -8.33 10.08
C ALA A 47 -14.63 -7.01 10.26
N PRO A 48 -15.11 -6.05 11.07
CA PRO A 48 -14.58 -4.68 11.14
C PRO A 48 -13.09 -4.60 11.49
N LEU A 49 -12.59 -5.48 12.37
CA LEU A 49 -11.17 -5.52 12.71
C LEU A 49 -10.30 -5.95 11.52
N PHE A 50 -10.73 -6.94 10.74
CA PHE A 50 -10.01 -7.37 9.54
C PHE A 50 -10.05 -6.29 8.45
N ALA A 51 -11.18 -5.61 8.29
CA ALA A 51 -11.31 -4.47 7.39
C ALA A 51 -10.40 -3.30 7.83
N ALA A 52 -10.30 -3.00 9.12
CA ALA A 52 -9.42 -1.96 9.64
C ALA A 52 -7.93 -2.31 9.44
N LEU A 53 -7.52 -3.53 9.77
CA LEU A 53 -6.15 -4.00 9.54
C LEU A 53 -5.79 -3.97 8.06
N PHE A 54 -6.70 -4.44 7.20
CA PHE A 54 -6.50 -4.40 5.76
C PHE A 54 -6.35 -2.97 5.25
N LEU A 55 -7.15 -2.02 5.76
CA LEU A 55 -7.04 -0.61 5.43
C LEU A 55 -5.68 -0.04 5.84
N VAL A 56 -5.27 -0.22 7.09
CA VAL A 56 -4.01 0.36 7.62
C VAL A 56 -2.81 -0.17 6.85
N VAL A 57 -2.74 -1.47 6.59
CA VAL A 57 -1.63 -2.06 5.82
C VAL A 57 -1.68 -1.59 4.36
N SER A 58 -2.86 -1.46 3.77
CA SER A 58 -3.02 -0.92 2.42
C SER A 58 -2.58 0.54 2.33
N LEU A 59 -2.90 1.37 3.33
CA LEU A 59 -2.45 2.76 3.41
C LEU A 59 -0.93 2.85 3.62
N ALA A 60 -0.34 1.91 4.37
CA ALA A 60 1.11 1.83 4.50
C ALA A 60 1.77 1.51 3.16
N ALA A 61 1.14 0.63 2.35
CA ALA A 61 1.58 0.31 0.99
C ALA A 61 1.49 1.50 0.02
N LEU A 62 0.58 2.44 0.27
CA LEU A 62 0.41 3.67 -0.50
C LEU A 62 1.32 4.82 -0.04
N GLY A 63 2.20 4.57 0.93
CA GLY A 63 3.09 5.60 1.45
C GLY A 63 2.35 6.72 2.19
N LEU A 64 1.28 6.43 2.93
CA LEU A 64 0.62 7.46 3.74
C LEU A 64 1.59 8.04 4.79
N PRO A 65 1.68 9.38 4.94
CA PRO A 65 2.50 10.00 5.97
C PRO A 65 2.18 9.46 7.37
N GLY A 66 3.22 9.13 8.13
CA GLY A 66 3.10 8.49 9.45
C GLY A 66 3.07 6.96 9.43
N LEU A 67 3.02 6.33 8.25
CA LEU A 67 3.16 4.89 8.08
C LEU A 67 4.52 4.52 7.50
N ASN A 68 4.85 3.23 7.61
CA ASN A 68 6.15 2.67 7.29
C ASN A 68 6.65 3.04 5.87
N GLY A 69 5.81 2.94 4.83
CA GLY A 69 6.22 3.15 3.44
C GLY A 69 6.57 4.57 3.03
N PHE A 70 6.15 5.60 3.79
CA PHE A 70 6.24 6.99 3.33
C PHE A 70 7.69 7.50 3.20
N VAL A 71 8.54 7.22 4.19
CA VAL A 71 9.88 7.82 4.26
C VAL A 71 10.76 7.40 3.08
N GLY A 72 10.75 6.11 2.73
CA GLY A 72 11.53 5.59 1.60
C GLY A 72 11.06 6.18 0.28
N GLU A 73 9.75 6.14 0.03
CA GLU A 73 9.14 6.65 -1.19
C GLU A 73 9.33 8.17 -1.38
N PHE A 74 9.21 8.95 -0.31
CA PHE A 74 9.43 10.40 -0.36
C PHE A 74 10.89 10.75 -0.69
N LEU A 75 11.85 10.05 -0.08
CA LEU A 75 13.29 10.23 -0.37
C LEU A 75 13.64 9.84 -1.81
N ILE A 76 13.01 8.78 -2.35
CA ILE A 76 13.15 8.39 -3.76
C ILE A 76 12.63 9.52 -4.66
N MET A 77 11.44 10.06 -4.39
CA MET A 77 10.87 11.17 -5.16
C MET A 77 11.74 12.43 -5.10
N LEU A 78 12.28 12.80 -3.93
CA LEU A 78 13.21 13.93 -3.81
C LEU A 78 14.52 13.70 -4.58
N GLY A 79 15.05 12.48 -4.53
CA GLY A 79 16.20 12.07 -5.32
C GLY A 79 15.93 12.16 -6.83
N ALA A 80 14.77 11.69 -7.28
CA ALA A 80 14.36 11.77 -8.67
C ALA A 80 14.14 13.22 -9.12
N TRP A 81 13.50 14.05 -8.28
CA TRP A 81 13.22 15.46 -8.59
C TRP A 81 14.50 16.25 -8.83
N SER A 82 15.50 16.05 -7.96
CA SER A 82 16.80 16.71 -8.06
C SER A 82 17.68 16.17 -9.20
N SER A 83 17.45 14.94 -9.65
CA SER A 83 18.30 14.29 -10.68
C SER A 83 17.71 14.43 -12.09
N PHE A 84 16.43 14.12 -12.27
CA PHE A 84 15.74 14.18 -13.55
C PHE A 84 14.22 14.28 -13.36
N LEU A 85 13.71 15.51 -13.48
CA LEU A 85 12.30 15.85 -13.20
C LEU A 85 11.25 14.94 -13.87
N PRO A 86 11.39 14.50 -15.14
CA PRO A 86 10.42 13.60 -15.75
C PRO A 86 10.23 12.27 -15.01
N LEU A 87 11.27 11.73 -14.37
CA LEU A 87 11.14 10.52 -13.55
C LEU A 87 10.34 10.79 -12.28
N ALA A 88 10.52 11.96 -11.65
CA ALA A 88 9.73 12.34 -10.47
C ALA A 88 8.26 12.53 -10.82
N VAL A 89 7.96 13.12 -11.98
CA VAL A 89 6.59 13.25 -12.49
C VAL A 89 5.98 11.86 -12.77
N GLY A 90 6.73 10.97 -13.43
CA GLY A 90 6.29 9.60 -13.67
C GLY A 90 6.02 8.82 -12.38
N ALA A 91 6.88 8.95 -11.38
CA ALA A 91 6.69 8.37 -10.06
C ALA A 91 5.41 8.90 -9.38
N GLY A 92 5.16 10.21 -9.43
CA GLY A 92 3.94 10.82 -8.88
C GLY A 92 2.66 10.29 -9.53
N ILE A 93 2.66 10.08 -10.85
CA ILE A 93 1.54 9.42 -11.55
C ILE A 93 1.34 8.00 -11.03
N GLY A 94 2.44 7.25 -10.81
CA GLY A 94 2.41 5.92 -10.22
C GLY A 94 1.72 5.87 -8.85
N VAL A 95 2.03 6.82 -7.97
CA VAL A 95 1.39 6.97 -6.64
C VAL A 95 -0.12 7.15 -6.78
N VAL A 96 -0.56 8.02 -7.69
CA VAL A 96 -2.00 8.28 -7.91
C VAL A 96 -2.72 7.02 -8.42
N LEU A 97 -2.11 6.30 -9.36
CA LEU A 97 -2.69 5.05 -9.89
C LEU A 97 -2.74 3.95 -8.82
N ALA A 98 -1.70 3.81 -8.01
CA ALA A 98 -1.67 2.87 -6.91
C ALA A 98 -2.78 3.17 -5.89
N ALA A 99 -2.92 4.43 -5.49
CA ALA A 99 -3.98 4.87 -4.57
C ALA A 99 -5.37 4.58 -5.14
N TRP A 100 -5.60 4.90 -6.42
CA TRP A 100 -6.86 4.59 -7.09
C TRP A 100 -7.18 3.10 -7.05
N TYR A 101 -6.24 2.24 -7.45
CA TYR A 101 -6.45 0.79 -7.46
C TYR A 101 -6.77 0.24 -6.07
N VAL A 102 -5.93 0.57 -5.07
CA VAL A 102 -6.04 0.03 -3.70
C VAL A 102 -7.31 0.51 -3.02
N LEU A 103 -7.63 1.81 -3.10
CA LEU A 103 -8.83 2.36 -2.47
C LEU A 103 -10.11 1.82 -3.13
N ARG A 104 -10.13 1.66 -4.46
CA ARG A 104 -11.28 1.07 -5.16
C ARG A 104 -11.45 -0.41 -4.87
N PHE A 105 -10.35 -1.13 -4.63
CA PHE A 105 -10.41 -2.51 -4.15
C PHE A 105 -11.03 -2.56 -2.75
N TYR A 106 -10.50 -1.77 -1.80
CA TYR A 106 -10.97 -1.70 -0.42
C TYR A 106 -12.44 -1.31 -0.30
N GLN A 107 -12.86 -0.24 -0.99
CA GLN A 107 -14.25 0.21 -1.02
C GLN A 107 -15.18 -0.82 -1.69
N GLY A 108 -14.64 -1.66 -2.58
CA GLY A 108 -15.41 -2.70 -3.23
C GLY A 108 -15.59 -3.96 -2.39
N SER A 109 -14.76 -4.17 -1.37
CA SER A 109 -14.88 -5.27 -0.42
C SER A 109 -15.56 -4.85 0.89
N THR A 110 -15.53 -3.57 1.26
CA THR A 110 -16.22 -3.10 2.48
C THR A 110 -17.70 -2.83 2.30
#